data_AF-A0A673VVE0-F1
#
_entry.id   AF-A0A673VVE0-F1
#
_cell.length_a   1.000
_cell.length_b   1.000
_cell.length_c   1.000
_cell.angle_alpha   90.00
_cell.angle_beta   90.00
_cell.angle_gamma   90.00
#
_symmetry.space_group_name_H-M   'P 1'
#
loop_
_entity.id
_entity.type
_entity.pdbx_description
1 polymer ?
#
loop_
_entity_poly.entity_id
_entity_poly.type
_entity_poly.pdbx_seq_one_letter_code
_entity_poly.pdbx_strand_id
1 'polypeptide(L)'
;MAASVLLSAENTGLTFAVGNSGTVGAPGNGVGVPVPVPWNRSLDRALEEASATGCLNLSGRKLKEFPRSAANHDLTDTTRADLSRNRLPELPLEVCMFVSLEHLQLYQNCLRSLPESLLNLQALTYLNISRNQLSTLPSPVCSLPLKVLIACNNKLVSLPEELGQLRQLTELDVSCNEIQTLPPQVGRLDSLRDLNIRRNHLARLPPELAALPLVRLDFSCNKVTSIPVCYRNLRHLQSIVLDNNPLQNPPAQICIKGMIHIFKYLNNEASKTTPELPDYDRRPLAFGSCVEELYPGRPYGALDSGFNSVDSGDKRWSGNEPTDELSDLPLRVAEITKEQRQRREREEHRTTGSHSVTNGTCENQRMSVCNIESRLKVSLPSDLGAALTDGVVLCHLANHVRPRSVPSIHVPSPAVPKLTMAKCRRNVENFLEACRRIGVPQVRPSH
;
A
#
# COMPACT_ATOMS: atom_id res chain seq x y z
N MET A 1 -53.09 17.79 -11.67
CA MET A 1 -53.80 19.08 -11.45
C MET A 1 -53.29 19.57 -10.09
N ALA A 2 -52.47 20.62 -10.02
CA ALA A 2 -52.82 22.05 -10.08
C ALA A 2 -53.57 22.51 -8.81
N ALA A 3 -53.22 23.59 -8.10
CA ALA A 3 -52.20 24.65 -8.27
C ALA A 3 -51.50 24.91 -6.89
N SER A 4 -50.40 25.65 -6.68
CA SER A 4 -49.85 26.91 -7.25
C SER A 4 -50.71 28.15 -6.98
N VAL A 5 -50.09 29.36 -6.98
CA VAL A 5 -50.63 30.73 -6.67
C VAL A 5 -50.50 31.15 -5.19
N LEU A 6 -50.09 32.36 -4.75
CA LEU A 6 -49.32 33.56 -5.22
C LEU A 6 -49.06 34.44 -3.93
N LEU A 7 -48.26 35.53 -3.79
CA LEU A 7 -47.35 36.35 -4.63
C LEU A 7 -46.28 37.09 -3.75
N SER A 8 -45.67 38.16 -4.29
CA SER A 8 -44.84 39.30 -3.79
C SER A 8 -45.17 39.96 -2.43
N ALA A 9 -44.41 40.93 -1.89
CA ALA A 9 -43.35 41.83 -2.43
C ALA A 9 -42.18 42.04 -1.42
N GLU A 10 -41.13 42.85 -1.61
CA GLU A 10 -40.94 44.07 -2.44
C GLU A 10 -39.45 44.30 -2.84
N ASN A 11 -39.13 45.39 -3.54
CA ASN A 11 -37.90 45.54 -4.34
C ASN A 11 -37.19 46.91 -4.17
N THR A 12 -35.91 46.88 -3.79
CA THR A 12 -34.91 47.92 -4.11
C THR A 12 -33.54 47.25 -4.38
N GLY A 13 -32.69 47.72 -5.29
CA GLY A 13 -32.91 48.78 -6.28
C GLY A 13 -31.69 49.65 -6.56
N LEU A 14 -30.66 49.13 -7.22
CA LEU A 14 -29.61 49.94 -7.88
C LEU A 14 -28.87 49.10 -8.94
N THR A 15 -28.67 49.66 -10.13
CA THR A 15 -28.01 49.03 -11.28
C THR A 15 -27.05 50.02 -11.95
N PHE A 16 -25.99 49.52 -12.61
CA PHE A 16 -25.19 50.32 -13.53
C PHE A 16 -24.82 49.52 -14.80
N ALA A 17 -24.57 50.27 -15.88
CA ALA A 17 -24.86 49.84 -17.24
C ALA A 17 -23.83 48.89 -17.90
N VAL A 18 -24.33 48.14 -18.89
CA VAL A 18 -23.52 47.51 -19.94
C VAL A 18 -23.22 48.55 -21.02
N GLY A 19 -21.96 48.69 -21.43
CA GLY A 19 -21.55 49.47 -22.60
C GLY A 19 -21.15 48.55 -23.75
N ASN A 20 -21.92 48.56 -24.85
CA ASN A 20 -21.61 47.80 -26.07
C ASN A 20 -21.68 48.72 -27.29
N SER A 21 -20.51 49.09 -27.83
CA SER A 21 -20.37 49.98 -28.99
C SER A 21 -19.65 49.28 -30.13
N GLY A 22 -20.37 48.96 -31.20
CA GLY A 22 -19.78 48.50 -32.46
C GLY A 22 -20.04 49.52 -33.56
N THR A 23 -19.00 49.88 -34.31
CA THR A 23 -19.12 50.72 -35.52
C THR A 23 -18.18 50.23 -36.62
N VAL A 24 -18.78 49.92 -37.77
CA VAL A 24 -18.26 50.02 -39.15
C VAL A 24 -16.80 49.58 -39.41
N GLY A 25 -16.63 48.55 -40.24
CA GLY A 25 -15.30 48.02 -40.61
C GLY A 25 -14.77 48.49 -41.97
N ALA A 26 -13.54 48.04 -42.28
CA ALA A 26 -12.91 48.08 -43.60
C ALA A 26 -12.22 46.72 -43.88
N PRO A 27 -12.12 46.26 -45.14
CA PRO A 27 -11.64 44.90 -45.44
C PRO A 27 -10.11 44.80 -45.43
N GLY A 28 -9.55 44.20 -44.38
CA GLY A 28 -8.14 43.80 -44.33
C GLY A 28 -7.98 42.29 -44.48
N ASN A 29 -7.39 41.83 -45.59
CA ASN A 29 -7.02 40.41 -45.75
C ASN A 29 -5.92 40.04 -44.75
N GLY A 30 -6.24 39.17 -43.79
CA GLY A 30 -5.29 38.65 -42.80
C GLY A 30 -5.66 37.24 -42.38
N VAL A 31 -4.78 36.26 -42.66
CA VAL A 31 -4.97 34.86 -42.27
C VAL A 31 -4.66 34.70 -40.77
N GLY A 32 -5.64 35.00 -39.93
CA GLY A 32 -5.55 34.90 -38.48
C GLY A 32 -5.68 33.45 -37.99
N VAL A 33 -4.55 32.85 -37.58
CA VAL A 33 -4.54 31.57 -36.86
C VAL A 33 -5.34 31.71 -35.55
N PRO A 34 -6.26 30.78 -35.22
CA PRO A 34 -7.10 30.91 -34.02
C PRO A 34 -6.27 30.85 -32.74
N VAL A 35 -6.28 31.94 -31.97
CA VAL A 35 -5.58 32.03 -30.68
C VAL A 35 -6.24 31.09 -29.66
N PRO A 36 -5.51 30.14 -29.04
CA PRO A 36 -6.11 29.19 -28.11
C PRO A 36 -6.71 29.87 -26.87
N VAL A 37 -7.91 29.45 -26.50
CA VAL A 37 -8.65 29.87 -25.29
C VAL A 37 -7.76 29.73 -24.05
N PRO A 38 -7.78 30.65 -23.06
CA PRO A 38 -6.83 30.63 -21.93
C PRO A 38 -6.72 29.30 -21.16
N TRP A 39 -7.81 28.54 -21.08
CA TRP A 39 -7.84 27.22 -20.48
C TRP A 39 -6.94 26.20 -21.21
N ASN A 40 -6.81 26.27 -22.54
CA ASN A 40 -5.99 25.36 -23.34
C ASN A 40 -4.51 25.53 -22.97
N ARG A 41 -4.00 26.77 -22.96
CA ARG A 41 -2.63 27.07 -22.52
C ARG A 41 -2.29 26.51 -21.13
N SER A 42 -3.27 26.53 -20.21
CA SER A 42 -3.10 25.98 -18.86
C SER A 42 -3.05 24.44 -18.81
N LEU A 43 -3.54 23.78 -19.86
CA LEU A 43 -3.62 22.33 -20.00
C LEU A 43 -2.45 21.80 -20.83
N ASP A 44 -2.15 22.44 -21.97
CA ASP A 44 -1.00 22.10 -22.82
C ASP A 44 0.32 22.25 -22.04
N ARG A 45 0.45 23.29 -21.21
CA ARG A 45 1.55 23.42 -20.23
C ARG A 45 1.61 22.24 -19.25
N ALA A 46 0.47 21.69 -18.82
CA ALA A 46 0.47 20.57 -17.89
C ALA A 46 0.78 19.23 -18.56
N LEU A 47 0.58 19.11 -19.87
CA LEU A 47 1.04 17.99 -20.69
C LEU A 47 2.56 18.09 -20.96
N GLU A 48 3.06 19.30 -21.21
CA GLU A 48 4.49 19.61 -21.31
C GLU A 48 5.23 19.38 -19.98
N GLU A 49 4.66 19.82 -18.86
CA GLU A 49 5.20 19.56 -17.52
C GLU A 49 5.14 18.06 -17.18
N ALA A 50 4.12 17.33 -17.67
CA ALA A 50 4.03 15.88 -17.51
C ALA A 50 5.11 15.13 -18.32
N SER A 51 5.35 15.49 -19.58
CA SER A 51 6.40 14.87 -20.40
C SER A 51 7.80 15.13 -19.85
N ALA A 52 8.03 16.29 -19.22
CA ALA A 52 9.25 16.58 -18.49
C ALA A 52 9.37 15.79 -17.18
N THR A 53 8.32 15.75 -16.34
CA THR A 53 8.42 15.28 -14.94
C THR A 53 7.97 13.84 -14.70
N GLY A 54 7.27 13.22 -15.64
CA GLY A 54 6.56 11.95 -15.45
C GLY A 54 5.35 12.05 -14.52
N CYS A 55 4.87 13.27 -14.22
CA CYS A 55 3.77 13.53 -13.30
C CYS A 55 2.66 14.35 -14.00
N LEU A 56 1.62 13.68 -14.48
CA LEU A 56 0.47 14.31 -15.12
C LEU A 56 -0.52 14.85 -14.09
N ASN A 57 -0.84 16.15 -14.14
CA ASN A 57 -1.87 16.77 -13.28
C ASN A 57 -2.92 17.53 -14.10
N LEU A 58 -4.08 16.89 -14.29
CA LEU A 58 -5.27 17.47 -14.90
C LEU A 58 -6.41 17.68 -13.88
N SER A 59 -6.10 17.70 -12.59
CA SER A 59 -7.04 17.75 -11.48
C SER A 59 -7.91 19.02 -11.48
N GLY A 60 -9.21 18.89 -11.20
CA GLY A 60 -10.14 20.02 -11.02
C GLY A 60 -10.55 20.78 -12.29
N ARG A 61 -10.15 20.30 -13.48
CA ARG A 61 -10.32 21.00 -14.77
C ARG A 61 -11.70 20.86 -15.42
N LYS A 62 -12.65 20.18 -14.75
CA LYS A 62 -14.03 19.91 -15.22
C LYS A 62 -14.11 19.09 -16.52
N LEU A 63 -13.05 18.37 -16.88
CA LEU A 63 -12.92 17.61 -18.13
C LEU A 63 -14.00 16.53 -18.28
N LYS A 64 -14.54 16.38 -19.50
CA LYS A 64 -15.48 15.31 -19.88
C LYS A 64 -14.82 14.18 -20.67
N GLU A 65 -13.83 14.54 -21.50
CA GLU A 65 -12.97 13.65 -22.27
C GLU A 65 -11.50 13.93 -21.91
N PHE A 66 -10.59 13.03 -22.26
CA PHE A 66 -9.15 13.29 -22.18
C PHE A 66 -8.75 14.36 -23.21
N PRO A 67 -7.81 15.27 -22.91
CA PRO A 67 -7.45 16.33 -23.85
C PRO A 67 -6.74 15.75 -25.08
N ARG A 68 -7.32 15.97 -26.26
CA ARG A 68 -6.79 15.50 -27.55
C ARG A 68 -5.38 16.04 -27.86
N SER A 69 -5.00 17.19 -27.29
CA SER A 69 -3.63 17.72 -27.41
C SER A 69 -2.58 16.83 -26.73
N ALA A 70 -2.95 15.92 -25.82
CA ALA A 70 -2.04 14.95 -25.22
C ALA A 70 -1.33 14.04 -26.26
N ALA A 71 -1.94 13.80 -27.42
CA ALA A 71 -1.32 13.07 -28.53
C ALA A 71 -0.08 13.80 -29.12
N ASN A 72 0.11 15.08 -28.82
CA ASN A 72 1.27 15.87 -29.26
C ASN A 72 2.44 15.82 -28.25
N HIS A 73 2.30 15.14 -27.11
CA HIS A 73 3.32 15.05 -26.06
C HIS A 73 3.71 13.59 -25.79
N ASP A 74 5.00 13.30 -25.64
CA ASP A 74 5.44 11.99 -25.14
C ASP A 74 5.13 11.88 -23.64
N LEU A 75 4.15 11.04 -23.30
CA LEU A 75 3.72 10.75 -21.93
C LEU A 75 4.06 9.32 -21.50
N THR A 76 4.89 8.59 -22.25
CA THR A 76 5.22 7.17 -21.97
C THR A 76 5.93 6.96 -20.62
N ASP A 77 6.64 7.98 -20.13
CA ASP A 77 7.31 8.00 -18.83
C ASP A 77 6.41 8.44 -17.67
N THR A 78 5.10 8.59 -17.87
CA THR A 78 4.18 9.03 -16.81
C THR A 78 4.10 7.96 -15.71
N THR A 79 4.68 8.25 -14.55
CA THR A 79 4.67 7.41 -13.34
C THR A 79 3.53 7.77 -12.40
N ARG A 80 3.02 9.01 -12.46
CA ARG A 80 1.91 9.48 -11.61
C ARG A 80 0.91 10.29 -12.44
N ALA A 81 -0.38 10.02 -12.26
CA ALA A 81 -1.44 10.76 -12.92
C ALA A 81 -2.55 11.15 -11.93
N ASP A 82 -2.84 12.45 -11.83
CA ASP A 82 -4.02 12.98 -11.14
C ASP A 82 -5.02 13.55 -12.15
N LEU A 83 -6.15 12.86 -12.26
CA LEU A 83 -7.30 13.19 -13.09
C LEU A 83 -8.54 13.50 -12.23
N SER A 84 -8.36 13.72 -10.93
CA SER A 84 -9.43 13.91 -9.95
C SER A 84 -10.26 15.18 -10.17
N ARG A 85 -11.44 15.25 -9.56
CA ARG A 85 -12.34 16.43 -9.54
C ARG A 85 -12.74 16.90 -10.96
N ASN A 86 -12.81 15.96 -11.90
CA ASN A 86 -13.27 16.17 -13.27
C ASN A 86 -14.71 15.62 -13.44
N ARG A 87 -15.11 15.31 -14.67
CA ARG A 87 -16.45 14.83 -15.04
C ARG A 87 -16.36 13.64 -16.01
N LEU A 88 -15.26 12.89 -15.95
CA LEU A 88 -14.98 11.76 -16.83
C LEU A 88 -16.03 10.64 -16.59
N PRO A 89 -16.72 10.12 -17.62
CA PRO A 89 -17.72 9.05 -17.48
C PRO A 89 -17.11 7.64 -17.40
N GLU A 90 -15.87 7.50 -17.88
CA GLU A 90 -15.04 6.29 -17.92
C GLU A 90 -13.56 6.69 -17.87
N LEU A 91 -12.66 5.73 -17.63
CA LEU A 91 -11.22 5.96 -17.67
C LEU A 91 -10.75 6.01 -19.14
N PRO A 92 -10.13 7.10 -19.62
CA PRO A 92 -9.71 7.21 -21.01
C PRO A 92 -8.61 6.20 -21.37
N LEU A 93 -8.69 5.64 -22.59
CA LEU A 93 -7.79 4.59 -23.06
C LEU A 93 -6.34 5.05 -23.19
N GLU A 94 -6.12 6.34 -23.42
CA GLU A 94 -4.80 6.98 -23.47
C GLU A 94 -4.06 6.85 -22.13
N VAL A 95 -4.79 6.92 -21.00
CA VAL A 95 -4.22 6.74 -19.66
C VAL A 95 -3.78 5.29 -19.46
N CYS A 96 -4.49 4.34 -20.07
CA CYS A 96 -4.13 2.92 -20.11
C CYS A 96 -2.93 2.61 -21.04
N MET A 97 -2.34 3.61 -21.71
CA MET A 97 -1.08 3.46 -22.46
C MET A 97 0.15 3.84 -21.62
N PHE A 98 -0.03 4.40 -20.43
CA PHE A 98 1.08 4.78 -19.54
C PHE A 98 1.63 3.54 -18.80
N VAL A 99 2.36 2.69 -19.50
CA VAL A 99 2.93 1.42 -18.95
C VAL A 99 3.82 1.63 -17.71
N SER A 100 4.37 2.83 -17.54
CA SER A 100 5.20 3.25 -16.41
C SER A 100 4.40 3.71 -15.17
N LEU A 101 3.07 3.76 -15.24
CA LEU A 101 2.20 4.41 -14.25
C LEU A 101 2.11 3.60 -12.95
N GLU A 102 2.63 4.16 -11.86
CA GLU A 102 2.65 3.55 -10.52
C GLU A 102 1.46 3.97 -9.64
N HIS A 103 0.92 5.18 -9.87
CA HIS A 103 -0.06 5.82 -8.99
C HIS A 103 -1.08 6.67 -9.77
N LEU A 104 -2.34 6.21 -9.77
CA LEU A 104 -3.46 6.81 -10.50
C LEU A 104 -4.54 7.33 -9.54
N GLN A 105 -4.84 8.63 -9.63
CA GLN A 105 -5.89 9.31 -8.85
C GLN A 105 -7.03 9.75 -9.79
N LEU A 106 -8.22 9.20 -9.56
CA LEU A 106 -9.47 9.46 -10.29
C LEU A 106 -10.59 9.94 -9.36
N TYR A 107 -10.23 10.38 -8.14
CA TYR A 107 -11.13 10.81 -7.07
C TYR A 107 -12.16 11.84 -7.58
N GLN A 108 -13.43 11.68 -7.23
CA GLN A 108 -14.49 12.63 -7.56
C GLN A 108 -14.62 12.87 -9.09
N ASN A 109 -15.05 11.85 -9.81
CA ASN A 109 -15.39 11.89 -11.24
C ASN A 109 -16.82 11.32 -11.45
N CYS A 110 -17.17 10.96 -12.69
CA CYS A 110 -18.44 10.35 -13.05
C CYS A 110 -18.30 8.88 -13.50
N LEU A 111 -17.20 8.20 -13.15
CA LEU A 111 -16.83 6.88 -13.69
C LEU A 111 -17.94 5.85 -13.40
N ARG A 112 -18.44 5.19 -14.45
CA ARG A 112 -19.45 4.12 -14.35
C ARG A 112 -18.88 2.71 -14.51
N SER A 113 -17.76 2.60 -15.21
CA SER A 113 -16.98 1.39 -15.46
C SER A 113 -15.49 1.74 -15.56
N LEU A 114 -14.64 0.71 -15.62
CA LEU A 114 -13.23 0.82 -16.02
C LEU A 114 -13.00 -0.13 -17.21
N PRO A 115 -12.20 0.27 -18.23
CA PRO A 115 -11.97 -0.54 -19.43
C PRO A 115 -11.02 -1.71 -19.15
N GLU A 116 -11.12 -2.77 -19.95
CA GLU A 116 -10.21 -3.94 -19.86
C GLU A 116 -8.74 -3.56 -20.10
N SER A 117 -8.49 -2.54 -20.93
CA SER A 117 -7.16 -1.98 -21.21
C SER A 117 -6.41 -1.48 -19.96
N LEU A 118 -7.09 -1.32 -18.82
CA LEU A 118 -6.46 -1.06 -17.52
C LEU A 118 -5.37 -2.11 -17.22
N LEU A 119 -5.52 -3.35 -17.71
CA LEU A 119 -4.55 -4.44 -17.53
C LEU A 119 -3.15 -4.15 -18.12
N ASN A 120 -3.03 -3.16 -19.01
CA ASN A 120 -1.73 -2.66 -19.51
C ASN A 120 -0.87 -2.01 -18.41
N LEU A 121 -1.48 -1.53 -17.32
CA LEU A 121 -0.84 -0.75 -16.27
C LEU A 121 -0.08 -1.63 -15.27
N GLN A 122 0.83 -2.46 -15.78
CA GLN A 122 1.59 -3.46 -15.01
C GLN A 122 2.60 -2.86 -14.01
N ALA A 123 2.75 -1.53 -13.95
CA ALA A 123 3.47 -0.82 -12.89
C ALA A 123 2.56 -0.33 -11.74
N LEU A 124 1.23 -0.42 -11.88
CA LEU A 124 0.28 0.29 -11.01
C LEU A 124 0.19 -0.36 -9.62
N THR A 125 0.68 0.37 -8.62
CA THR A 125 0.65 -0.05 -7.20
C THR A 125 -0.37 0.72 -6.37
N TYR A 126 -0.84 1.87 -6.84
CA TYR A 126 -1.85 2.67 -6.16
C TYR A 126 -2.96 3.08 -7.14
N LEU A 127 -4.21 2.79 -6.79
CA LEU A 127 -5.40 3.20 -7.54
C LEU A 127 -6.46 3.79 -6.61
N ASN A 128 -6.83 5.05 -6.84
CA ASN A 128 -7.95 5.70 -6.17
C ASN A 128 -9.05 6.06 -7.17
N ILE A 129 -10.18 5.37 -7.05
CA ILE A 129 -11.42 5.52 -7.84
C ILE A 129 -12.61 5.94 -6.97
N SER A 130 -12.35 6.46 -5.76
CA SER A 130 -13.41 6.89 -4.83
C SER A 130 -14.21 8.11 -5.31
N ARG A 131 -15.45 8.23 -4.79
CA ARG A 131 -16.44 9.24 -5.22
C ARG A 131 -16.73 9.18 -6.73
N ASN A 132 -17.15 8.02 -7.20
CA ASN A 132 -17.56 7.79 -8.59
C ASN A 132 -18.95 7.13 -8.64
N GLN A 133 -19.32 6.53 -9.77
CA GLN A 133 -20.64 5.93 -10.04
C GLN A 133 -20.53 4.43 -10.36
N LEU A 134 -19.42 3.78 -9.97
CA LEU A 134 -19.15 2.37 -10.28
C LEU A 134 -20.16 1.45 -9.59
N SER A 135 -20.87 0.62 -10.35
CA SER A 135 -21.77 -0.42 -9.83
C SER A 135 -21.08 -1.76 -9.59
N THR A 136 -19.99 -2.02 -10.31
CA THR A 136 -19.13 -3.20 -10.17
C THR A 136 -17.65 -2.79 -10.24
N LEU A 137 -16.78 -3.61 -9.65
CA LEU A 137 -15.35 -3.53 -9.83
C LEU A 137 -14.96 -4.64 -10.83
N PRO A 138 -14.47 -4.31 -12.04
CA PRO A 138 -14.22 -5.31 -13.07
C PRO A 138 -12.93 -6.10 -12.78
N SER A 139 -12.91 -7.38 -13.17
CA SER A 139 -11.80 -8.31 -12.87
C SER A 139 -10.40 -7.85 -13.33
N PRO A 140 -10.20 -7.07 -14.42
CA PRO A 140 -8.87 -6.56 -14.79
C PRO A 140 -8.20 -5.68 -13.73
N VAL A 141 -8.96 -5.04 -12.83
CA VAL A 141 -8.40 -4.32 -11.67
C VAL A 141 -7.66 -5.28 -10.73
N CYS A 142 -8.13 -6.52 -10.64
CA CYS A 142 -7.64 -7.52 -9.70
C CYS A 142 -6.40 -8.27 -10.20
N SER A 143 -6.07 -8.14 -11.49
CA SER A 143 -4.86 -8.70 -12.10
C SER A 143 -3.66 -7.74 -12.09
N LEU A 144 -3.77 -6.59 -11.41
CA LEU A 144 -2.71 -5.57 -11.28
C LEU A 144 -1.90 -5.75 -9.99
N PRO A 145 -0.63 -5.29 -9.91
CA PRO A 145 0.19 -5.36 -8.70
C PRO A 145 -0.16 -4.28 -7.65
N LEU A 146 -1.47 -4.07 -7.40
CA LEU A 146 -1.95 -3.06 -6.46
C LEU A 146 -1.55 -3.38 -5.02
N LYS A 147 -1.04 -2.35 -4.34
CA LYS A 147 -0.77 -2.29 -2.90
C LYS A 147 -1.84 -1.49 -2.16
N VAL A 148 -2.43 -0.50 -2.83
CA VAL A 148 -3.51 0.33 -2.27
C VAL A 148 -4.63 0.47 -3.30
N LEU A 149 -5.86 0.12 -2.90
CA LEU A 149 -7.07 0.28 -3.70
C LEU A 149 -8.15 1.02 -2.90
N ILE A 150 -8.43 2.27 -3.31
CA ILE A 150 -9.42 3.15 -2.67
C ILE A 150 -10.61 3.32 -3.63
N ALA A 151 -11.72 2.64 -3.33
CA ALA A 151 -12.95 2.62 -4.13
C ALA A 151 -14.20 3.05 -3.32
N CYS A 152 -14.01 3.71 -2.19
CA CYS A 152 -15.10 4.19 -1.33
C CYS A 152 -15.99 5.27 -1.99
N ASN A 153 -17.21 5.46 -1.50
CA ASN A 153 -18.23 6.32 -2.14
C ASN A 153 -18.46 5.97 -3.63
N ASN A 154 -18.82 4.71 -3.90
CA ASN A 154 -19.31 4.25 -5.21
C ASN A 154 -20.71 3.60 -5.01
N LYS A 155 -21.14 2.74 -5.94
CA LYS A 155 -22.38 1.96 -5.87
C LYS A 155 -22.12 0.45 -5.97
N LEU A 156 -20.97 0.00 -5.48
CA LEU A 156 -20.56 -1.40 -5.57
C LEU A 156 -21.52 -2.28 -4.78
N VAL A 157 -22.19 -3.23 -5.44
CA VAL A 157 -23.14 -4.19 -4.81
C VAL A 157 -22.44 -5.47 -4.33
N SER A 158 -21.30 -5.78 -4.94
CA SER A 158 -20.41 -6.90 -4.62
C SER A 158 -18.96 -6.57 -5.00
N LEU A 159 -18.03 -7.45 -4.62
CA LEU A 159 -16.66 -7.45 -5.14
C LEU A 159 -16.42 -8.73 -5.97
N PRO A 160 -15.57 -8.67 -7.01
CA PRO A 160 -15.23 -9.85 -7.84
C PRO A 160 -14.50 -10.93 -7.03
N GLU A 161 -14.64 -12.20 -7.43
CA GLU A 161 -13.89 -13.31 -6.82
C GLU A 161 -12.39 -13.20 -7.14
N GLU A 162 -12.06 -12.62 -8.28
CA GLU A 162 -10.70 -12.33 -8.73
C GLU A 162 -9.96 -11.38 -7.78
N LEU A 163 -10.63 -10.67 -6.87
CA LEU A 163 -9.99 -9.82 -5.86
C LEU A 163 -8.89 -10.57 -5.10
N GLY A 164 -9.08 -11.88 -4.84
CA GLY A 164 -8.07 -12.74 -4.22
C GLY A 164 -6.80 -13.00 -5.04
N GLN A 165 -6.66 -12.41 -6.24
CA GLN A 165 -5.42 -12.36 -7.01
C GLN A 165 -4.48 -11.23 -6.52
N LEU A 166 -5.00 -10.20 -5.85
CA LEU A 166 -4.27 -9.02 -5.37
C LEU A 166 -3.39 -9.29 -4.14
N ARG A 167 -2.50 -10.28 -4.22
CA ARG A 167 -1.66 -10.74 -3.08
C ARG A 167 -0.73 -9.67 -2.50
N GLN A 168 -0.44 -8.60 -3.24
CA GLN A 168 0.38 -7.46 -2.77
C GLN A 168 -0.43 -6.34 -2.08
N LEU A 169 -1.77 -6.44 -2.06
CA LEU A 169 -2.65 -5.41 -1.52
C LEU A 169 -2.48 -5.30 0.00
N THR A 170 -2.04 -4.13 0.47
CA THR A 170 -1.88 -3.79 1.89
C THR A 170 -3.05 -2.99 2.46
N GLU A 171 -3.73 -2.19 1.63
CA GLU A 171 -4.88 -1.35 2.02
C GLU A 171 -6.01 -1.46 0.99
N LEU A 172 -7.23 -1.74 1.50
CA LEU A 172 -8.47 -1.81 0.71
C LEU A 172 -9.57 -0.99 1.39
N ASP A 173 -10.00 0.09 0.76
CA ASP A 173 -11.16 0.88 1.19
C ASP A 173 -12.30 0.80 0.16
N VAL A 174 -13.36 0.10 0.53
CA VAL A 174 -14.63 0.00 -0.22
C VAL A 174 -15.80 0.54 0.60
N SER A 175 -15.53 1.42 1.56
CA SER A 175 -16.56 2.00 2.43
C SER A 175 -17.56 2.90 1.70
N CYS A 176 -18.74 3.10 2.28
CA CYS A 176 -19.83 3.88 1.68
C CYS A 176 -20.20 3.38 0.27
N ASN A 177 -20.51 2.09 0.17
CA ASN A 177 -20.99 1.39 -1.03
C ASN A 177 -22.29 0.62 -0.67
N GLU A 178 -22.77 -0.23 -1.58
CA GLU A 178 -24.02 -1.00 -1.45
C GLU A 178 -23.76 -2.50 -1.19
N ILE A 179 -22.54 -2.86 -0.75
CA ILE A 179 -22.03 -4.24 -0.74
C ILE A 179 -22.82 -5.11 0.25
N GLN A 180 -23.43 -6.19 -0.25
CA GLN A 180 -24.28 -7.08 0.56
C GLN A 180 -23.52 -8.28 1.13
N THR A 181 -22.50 -8.76 0.41
CA THR A 181 -21.61 -9.86 0.80
C THR A 181 -20.18 -9.57 0.35
N LEU A 182 -19.20 -10.12 1.08
CA LEU A 182 -17.81 -10.20 0.63
C LEU A 182 -17.54 -11.63 0.10
N PRO A 183 -16.80 -11.79 -1.01
CA PRO A 183 -16.43 -13.11 -1.52
C PRO A 183 -15.39 -13.78 -0.59
N PRO A 184 -15.42 -15.11 -0.39
CA PRO A 184 -14.44 -15.80 0.47
C PRO A 184 -12.99 -15.65 -0.02
N GLN A 185 -12.79 -15.35 -1.30
CA GLN A 185 -11.51 -15.05 -1.94
C GLN A 185 -10.80 -13.82 -1.33
N VAL A 186 -11.49 -12.94 -0.59
CA VAL A 186 -10.85 -11.87 0.23
C VAL A 186 -9.81 -12.47 1.19
N GLY A 187 -10.01 -13.69 1.68
CA GLY A 187 -9.05 -14.42 2.53
C GLY A 187 -7.74 -14.83 1.84
N ARG A 188 -7.55 -14.55 0.55
CA ARG A 188 -6.31 -14.78 -0.22
C ARG A 188 -5.43 -13.53 -0.35
N LEU A 189 -5.82 -12.42 0.29
CA LEU A 189 -5.08 -11.16 0.26
C LEU A 189 -3.91 -11.19 1.26
N ASP A 190 -2.91 -12.02 0.97
CA ASP A 190 -1.76 -12.35 1.84
C ASP A 190 -1.05 -11.10 2.47
N SER A 191 -1.07 -9.95 1.78
CA SER A 191 -0.49 -8.69 2.24
C SER A 191 -1.44 -7.75 3.00
N LEU A 192 -2.73 -8.05 3.11
CA LEU A 192 -3.72 -7.06 3.59
C LEU A 192 -3.54 -6.75 5.08
N ARG A 193 -3.35 -5.46 5.39
CA ARG A 193 -3.23 -4.94 6.75
C ARG A 193 -4.45 -4.10 7.12
N ASP A 194 -4.97 -3.32 6.18
CA ASP A 194 -6.03 -2.36 6.44
C ASP A 194 -7.24 -2.63 5.53
N LEU A 195 -8.37 -2.96 6.15
CA LEU A 195 -9.63 -3.27 5.46
C LEU A 195 -10.76 -2.37 5.98
N ASN A 196 -11.23 -1.46 5.12
CA ASN A 196 -12.36 -0.58 5.39
C ASN A 196 -13.57 -0.96 4.53
N ILE A 197 -14.58 -1.52 5.20
CA ILE A 197 -15.87 -1.96 4.64
C ILE A 197 -17.06 -1.24 5.33
N ARG A 198 -16.78 -0.14 6.05
CA ARG A 198 -17.76 0.73 6.73
C ARG A 198 -18.88 1.21 5.80
N ARG A 199 -20.10 1.39 6.32
CA ARG A 199 -21.26 1.91 5.56
C ARG A 199 -21.49 1.12 4.27
N ASN A 200 -21.79 -0.17 4.44
CA ASN A 200 -22.23 -1.07 3.39
C ASN A 200 -23.54 -1.76 3.82
N HIS A 201 -23.91 -2.87 3.20
CA HIS A 201 -25.12 -3.64 3.50
C HIS A 201 -24.81 -5.07 3.98
N LEU A 202 -23.59 -5.31 4.46
CA LEU A 202 -23.10 -6.62 4.87
C LEU A 202 -23.94 -7.20 6.02
N ALA A 203 -24.62 -8.32 5.76
CA ALA A 203 -25.38 -9.05 6.77
C ALA A 203 -24.53 -10.07 7.56
N ARG A 204 -23.40 -10.50 6.98
CA ARG A 204 -22.43 -11.44 7.57
C ARG A 204 -21.02 -11.07 7.13
N LEU A 205 -20.03 -11.43 7.93
CA LEU A 205 -18.61 -11.34 7.57
C LEU A 205 -18.09 -12.75 7.21
N PRO A 206 -17.28 -12.91 6.15
CA PRO A 206 -16.77 -14.22 5.75
C PRO A 206 -15.75 -14.76 6.78
N PRO A 207 -15.81 -16.05 7.15
CA PRO A 207 -14.86 -16.64 8.10
C PRO A 207 -13.40 -16.59 7.61
N GLU A 208 -13.19 -16.49 6.30
CA GLU A 208 -11.89 -16.46 5.64
C GLU A 208 -11.05 -15.21 5.99
N LEU A 209 -11.65 -14.10 6.45
CA LEU A 209 -10.86 -12.94 6.91
C LEU A 209 -9.96 -13.31 8.11
N ALA A 210 -10.31 -14.35 8.88
CA ALA A 210 -9.52 -14.81 10.03
C ALA A 210 -8.13 -15.36 9.66
N ALA A 211 -7.87 -15.63 8.38
CA ALA A 211 -6.54 -16.00 7.88
C ALA A 211 -5.65 -14.78 7.57
N LEU A 212 -6.22 -13.58 7.48
CA LEU A 212 -5.51 -12.38 7.04
C LEU A 212 -4.72 -11.72 8.18
N PRO A 213 -3.51 -11.18 7.91
CA PRO A 213 -2.70 -10.44 8.87
C PRO A 213 -3.19 -8.99 9.07
N LEU A 214 -4.50 -8.80 9.23
CA LEU A 214 -5.14 -7.50 9.43
C LEU A 214 -4.64 -6.81 10.70
N VAL A 215 -4.40 -5.51 10.58
CA VAL A 215 -4.01 -4.56 11.63
C VAL A 215 -5.18 -3.62 11.95
N ARG A 216 -5.93 -3.16 10.92
CA ARG A 216 -7.16 -2.37 11.07
C ARG A 216 -8.31 -3.01 10.30
N LEU A 217 -9.46 -3.16 10.96
CA LEU A 217 -10.71 -3.63 10.36
C LEU A 217 -11.87 -2.72 10.76
N ASP A 218 -12.46 -2.00 9.81
CA ASP A 218 -13.68 -1.21 10.03
C ASP A 218 -14.84 -1.79 9.22
N PHE A 219 -15.83 -2.34 9.92
CA PHE A 219 -17.11 -2.80 9.36
C PHE A 219 -18.33 -2.08 9.98
N SER A 220 -18.11 -0.94 10.61
CA SER A 220 -19.18 -0.14 11.22
C SER A 220 -20.25 0.31 10.22
N CYS A 221 -21.46 0.60 10.71
CA CYS A 221 -22.62 1.00 9.91
C CYS A 221 -22.99 -0.03 8.82
N ASN A 222 -23.05 -1.31 9.19
CA ASN A 222 -23.49 -2.42 8.34
C ASN A 222 -24.71 -3.13 8.98
N LYS A 223 -25.05 -4.33 8.50
CA LYS A 223 -26.17 -5.16 8.98
C LYS A 223 -25.68 -6.44 9.67
N VAL A 224 -24.43 -6.47 10.16
CA VAL A 224 -23.78 -7.67 10.69
C VAL A 224 -24.41 -8.06 12.02
N THR A 225 -24.92 -9.30 12.11
CA THR A 225 -25.53 -9.85 13.33
C THR A 225 -24.58 -10.68 14.19
N SER A 226 -23.50 -11.22 13.60
CA SER A 226 -22.47 -11.95 14.35
C SER A 226 -21.05 -11.77 13.79
N ILE A 227 -20.07 -11.83 14.69
CA ILE A 227 -18.65 -11.96 14.36
C ILE A 227 -18.29 -13.46 14.37
N PRO A 228 -17.71 -14.03 13.30
CA PRO A 228 -17.33 -15.44 13.27
C PRO A 228 -16.33 -15.82 14.37
N VAL A 229 -16.54 -16.96 15.04
CA VAL A 229 -15.70 -17.45 16.15
C VAL A 229 -14.23 -17.61 15.76
N CYS A 230 -13.94 -17.91 14.49
CA CYS A 230 -12.58 -17.98 13.95
C CYS A 230 -11.80 -16.64 14.04
N TYR A 231 -12.46 -15.49 14.18
CA TYR A 231 -11.81 -14.17 14.22
C TYR A 231 -10.91 -13.99 15.46
N ARG A 232 -11.00 -14.89 16.46
CA ARG A 232 -9.99 -15.06 17.51
C ARG A 232 -8.56 -15.26 16.97
N ASN A 233 -8.41 -15.70 15.73
CA ASN A 233 -7.13 -15.92 15.05
C ASN A 233 -6.50 -14.65 14.44
N LEU A 234 -7.18 -13.49 14.46
CA LEU A 234 -6.68 -12.21 13.95
C LEU A 234 -5.59 -11.61 14.87
N ARG A 235 -4.46 -12.31 15.00
CA ARG A 235 -3.37 -12.03 15.95
C ARG A 235 -2.63 -10.70 15.73
N HIS A 236 -2.77 -10.09 14.56
CA HIS A 236 -2.13 -8.83 14.20
C HIS A 236 -3.03 -7.61 14.40
N LEU A 237 -4.30 -7.81 14.77
CA LEU A 237 -5.31 -6.76 14.79
C LEU A 237 -5.07 -5.81 15.98
N GLN A 238 -4.93 -4.51 15.66
CA GLN A 238 -4.74 -3.44 16.63
C GLN A 238 -5.99 -2.58 16.78
N SER A 239 -6.83 -2.50 15.73
CA SER A 239 -8.08 -1.75 15.74
C SER A 239 -9.21 -2.53 15.06
N ILE A 240 -10.34 -2.63 15.74
CA ILE A 240 -11.60 -3.16 15.22
C ILE A 240 -12.70 -2.12 15.46
N VAL A 241 -13.38 -1.70 14.39
CA VAL A 241 -14.44 -0.68 14.43
C VAL A 241 -15.72 -1.31 13.87
N LEU A 242 -16.78 -1.33 14.68
CA LEU A 242 -17.96 -2.17 14.47
C LEU A 242 -19.28 -1.49 14.80
N ASP A 243 -19.24 -0.21 15.19
CA ASP A 243 -20.38 0.59 15.65
C ASP A 243 -21.54 0.57 14.65
N ASN A 244 -22.77 0.77 15.12
CA ASN A 244 -23.96 0.79 14.26
C ASN A 244 -24.12 -0.50 13.43
N ASN A 245 -23.94 -1.67 14.06
CA ASN A 245 -24.33 -2.98 13.55
C ASN A 245 -25.33 -3.64 14.53
N PRO A 246 -26.31 -4.42 14.06
CA PRO A 246 -27.27 -5.16 14.89
C PRO A 246 -26.66 -6.43 15.50
N LEU A 247 -25.49 -6.30 16.15
CA LEU A 247 -24.73 -7.43 16.69
C LEU A 247 -25.45 -8.10 17.86
N GLN A 248 -25.69 -9.40 17.70
CA GLN A 248 -26.20 -10.32 18.71
C GLN A 248 -25.05 -11.11 19.36
N ASN A 249 -24.04 -11.47 18.57
CA ASN A 249 -22.90 -12.29 19.00
C ASN A 249 -21.57 -11.69 18.50
N PRO A 250 -20.76 -11.00 19.35
CA PRO A 250 -20.96 -10.79 20.78
C PRO A 250 -22.15 -9.86 21.10
N PRO A 251 -22.77 -9.99 22.29
CA PRO A 251 -23.74 -9.02 22.79
C PRO A 251 -23.15 -7.61 22.93
N ALA A 252 -23.99 -6.59 22.78
CA ALA A 252 -23.59 -5.18 22.80
C ALA A 252 -22.77 -4.78 24.05
N GLN A 253 -23.08 -5.34 25.23
CA GLN A 253 -22.35 -5.07 26.48
C GLN A 253 -20.89 -5.59 26.47
N ILE A 254 -20.54 -6.48 25.54
CA ILE A 254 -19.16 -6.93 25.30
C ILE A 254 -18.51 -6.03 24.25
N CYS A 255 -19.22 -5.72 23.16
CA CYS A 255 -18.74 -4.84 22.09
C CYS A 255 -18.34 -3.45 22.59
N ILE A 256 -19.14 -2.84 23.48
CA ILE A 256 -18.86 -1.53 24.11
C ILE A 256 -17.57 -1.55 24.95
N LYS A 257 -17.13 -2.72 25.43
CA LYS A 257 -15.87 -2.88 26.19
C LYS A 257 -14.65 -3.11 25.29
N GLY A 258 -14.80 -2.99 23.97
CA GLY A 258 -13.71 -2.99 22.99
C GLY A 258 -13.05 -4.34 22.72
N MET A 259 -12.01 -4.30 21.87
CA MET A 259 -11.37 -5.45 21.23
C MET A 259 -11.00 -6.59 22.18
N ILE A 260 -10.39 -6.28 23.33
CA ILE A 260 -9.93 -7.29 24.31
C ILE A 260 -11.11 -8.15 24.82
N HIS A 261 -12.25 -7.53 25.08
CA HIS A 261 -13.45 -8.24 25.57
C HIS A 261 -14.12 -9.06 24.47
N ILE A 262 -14.13 -8.56 23.24
CA ILE A 262 -14.61 -9.29 22.06
C ILE A 262 -13.77 -10.54 21.83
N PHE A 263 -12.43 -10.43 21.81
CA PHE A 263 -11.55 -11.58 21.63
C PHE A 263 -11.60 -12.56 22.80
N LYS A 264 -11.79 -12.09 24.04
CA LYS A 264 -12.05 -12.99 25.19
C LYS A 264 -13.36 -13.76 25.02
N TYR A 265 -14.43 -13.11 24.55
CA TYR A 265 -15.70 -13.78 24.25
C TYR A 265 -15.54 -14.80 23.12
N LEU A 266 -14.93 -14.45 21.98
CA LEU A 266 -14.74 -15.38 20.86
C LEU A 266 -13.88 -16.60 21.23
N ASN A 267 -12.89 -16.43 22.12
CA ASN A 267 -12.15 -17.56 22.67
C ASN A 267 -13.02 -18.45 23.59
N ASN A 268 -13.82 -17.84 24.48
CA ASN A 268 -14.74 -18.59 25.34
C ASN A 268 -15.82 -19.36 24.55
N GLU A 269 -16.40 -18.77 23.50
CA GLU A 269 -17.36 -19.48 22.63
C GLU A 269 -16.69 -20.62 21.85
N ALA A 270 -15.43 -20.44 21.41
CA ALA A 270 -14.67 -21.53 20.78
C ALA A 270 -14.44 -22.72 21.72
N SER A 271 -14.26 -22.48 23.02
CA SER A 271 -14.16 -23.53 24.05
C SER A 271 -15.49 -24.23 24.36
N LYS A 272 -16.64 -23.72 23.90
CA LYS A 272 -17.94 -24.40 23.96
C LYS A 272 -18.28 -25.17 22.67
N THR A 273 -17.60 -24.85 21.56
CA THR A 273 -17.87 -25.40 20.22
C THR A 273 -16.80 -26.39 19.76
N THR A 274 -15.95 -26.87 20.66
CA THR A 274 -15.26 -28.16 20.48
C THR A 274 -16.32 -29.25 20.29
N PRO A 275 -16.27 -30.06 19.23
CA PRO A 275 -17.22 -31.15 19.05
C PRO A 275 -17.19 -32.13 20.22
N GLU A 276 -18.34 -32.74 20.52
CA GLU A 276 -18.35 -34.00 21.25
C GLU A 276 -17.49 -35.01 20.47
N LEU A 277 -16.70 -35.80 21.20
CA LEU A 277 -16.05 -36.97 20.62
C LEU A 277 -17.13 -37.90 20.04
N PRO A 278 -16.88 -38.59 18.91
CA PRO A 278 -17.82 -39.60 18.41
C PRO A 278 -18.17 -40.58 19.52
N ASP A 279 -19.47 -40.83 19.73
CA ASP A 279 -20.01 -41.58 20.88
C ASP A 279 -19.81 -43.11 20.71
N TYR A 280 -18.57 -43.49 20.40
CA TYR A 280 -18.09 -44.83 20.06
C TYR A 280 -17.33 -45.52 21.21
N ASP A 281 -17.71 -45.22 22.45
CA ASP A 281 -17.43 -46.15 23.58
C ASP A 281 -18.56 -46.17 24.64
N ARG A 282 -19.80 -45.83 24.25
CA ARG A 282 -20.99 -46.19 25.04
C ARG A 282 -21.23 -47.69 24.98
N ARG A 283 -20.57 -48.44 25.87
CA ARG A 283 -20.98 -49.81 26.21
C ARG A 283 -22.48 -49.81 26.57
N PRO A 284 -23.32 -50.69 25.98
CA PRO A 284 -24.72 -50.78 26.38
C PRO A 284 -24.86 -51.31 27.80
N LEU A 285 -25.30 -50.46 28.74
CA LEU A 285 -25.82 -50.90 30.03
C LEU A 285 -27.34 -50.99 29.98
N ALA A 286 -27.81 -52.18 29.62
CA ALA A 286 -29.19 -52.64 29.73
C ALA A 286 -29.13 -54.15 29.99
N PHE A 287 -30.02 -54.78 30.78
CA PHE A 287 -31.32 -54.38 31.31
C PHE A 287 -31.49 -54.92 32.74
N GLY A 288 -32.60 -54.60 33.40
CA GLY A 288 -33.23 -55.51 34.36
C GLY A 288 -33.30 -55.03 35.80
N SER A 289 -34.50 -55.14 36.38
CA SER A 289 -34.77 -55.02 37.81
C SER A 289 -35.23 -56.38 38.34
N CYS A 290 -35.01 -56.59 39.65
CA CYS A 290 -35.72 -57.48 40.57
C CYS A 290 -35.88 -58.99 40.26
N VAL A 291 -35.31 -59.78 41.19
CA VAL A 291 -35.94 -60.90 41.95
C VAL A 291 -35.66 -62.37 41.56
N GLU A 292 -35.41 -63.13 42.64
CA GLU A 292 -35.43 -64.58 42.89
C GLU A 292 -34.32 -65.53 42.41
N GLU A 293 -34.28 -66.67 43.12
CA GLU A 293 -33.12 -67.53 43.38
C GLU A 293 -32.95 -68.65 42.33
N LEU A 294 -31.71 -69.19 42.22
CA LEU A 294 -31.44 -70.64 42.25
C LEU A 294 -29.91 -70.93 42.19
N TYR A 295 -29.36 -71.52 43.25
CA TYR A 295 -28.09 -72.27 43.26
C TYR A 295 -28.35 -73.74 42.80
N PRO A 296 -27.36 -74.61 42.48
CA PRO A 296 -25.94 -74.61 42.90
C PRO A 296 -24.87 -74.94 41.81
N GLY A 297 -23.56 -74.89 42.15
CA GLY A 297 -22.49 -75.47 41.30
C GLY A 297 -21.03 -75.00 41.51
N ARG A 298 -20.30 -75.63 42.44
CA ARG A 298 -18.83 -75.52 42.70
C ARG A 298 -17.97 -76.30 41.66
N PRO A 299 -16.60 -76.35 41.71
CA PRO A 299 -15.55 -75.48 42.31
C PRO A 299 -14.27 -75.29 41.42
N TYR A 300 -13.17 -74.76 42.00
CA TYR A 300 -11.80 -74.53 41.42
C TYR A 300 -11.75 -73.45 40.30
N GLY A 301 -10.79 -72.52 40.23
CA GLY A 301 -9.64 -72.15 41.07
C GLY A 301 -8.92 -70.92 40.43
N ALA A 302 -7.94 -70.24 41.04
CA ALA A 302 -7.33 -70.40 42.37
C ALA A 302 -6.59 -69.09 42.80
N LEU A 303 -5.53 -69.26 43.61
CA LEU A 303 -4.41 -68.39 44.00
C LEU A 303 -3.83 -67.50 42.86
N ASP A 304 -3.11 -66.39 43.09
CA ASP A 304 -2.29 -66.01 44.27
C ASP A 304 -2.27 -64.47 44.55
N SER A 305 -1.54 -64.08 45.60
CA SER A 305 -1.26 -62.79 46.24
C SER A 305 -0.53 -61.71 45.38
N GLY A 306 -0.48 -60.43 45.78
CA GLY A 306 -1.14 -59.79 46.94
C GLY A 306 -0.72 -58.34 47.23
N PHE A 307 -1.26 -57.78 48.32
CA PHE A 307 -0.77 -56.59 49.05
C PHE A 307 0.56 -56.95 49.80
N ASN A 308 1.39 -56.05 50.35
CA ASN A 308 1.18 -54.68 50.85
C ASN A 308 2.52 -53.90 51.05
N SER A 309 2.43 -52.65 51.50
CA SER A 309 3.42 -51.93 52.34
C SER A 309 4.78 -51.50 51.74
N VAL A 310 5.47 -50.47 52.24
CA VAL A 310 5.27 -49.01 52.49
C VAL A 310 6.63 -48.45 52.99
N ASP A 311 6.80 -47.12 52.90
CA ASP A 311 7.67 -46.27 53.75
C ASP A 311 9.16 -46.03 53.37
N SER A 312 9.71 -44.92 53.89
CA SER A 312 10.93 -44.16 53.54
C SER A 312 10.71 -42.99 52.55
N GLY A 313 11.31 -41.80 52.73
CA GLY A 313 12.16 -41.37 53.85
C GLY A 313 12.96 -40.07 53.59
N ASP A 314 12.32 -38.91 53.74
CA ASP A 314 12.88 -37.58 54.05
C ASP A 314 13.88 -36.83 53.11
N LYS A 315 13.49 -35.60 52.74
CA LYS A 315 14.29 -34.35 52.55
C LYS A 315 15.79 -34.41 52.12
N ARG A 316 16.13 -33.89 50.93
CA ARG A 316 16.75 -32.53 50.74
C ARG A 316 17.18 -32.16 49.30
N TRP A 317 16.88 -30.91 48.95
CA TRP A 317 17.67 -29.92 48.18
C TRP A 317 18.89 -30.40 47.36
N SER A 318 18.78 -30.33 46.03
CA SER A 318 19.87 -30.12 45.07
C SER A 318 19.30 -29.51 43.78
N GLY A 319 19.84 -28.46 43.15
CA GLY A 319 20.92 -27.58 43.62
C GLY A 319 22.31 -27.81 43.06
N ASN A 320 22.47 -27.78 41.72
CA ASN A 320 23.68 -27.27 41.04
C ASN A 320 23.51 -27.25 39.50
N GLU A 321 23.71 -26.08 38.87
CA GLU A 321 24.54 -25.85 37.68
C GLU A 321 24.65 -24.32 37.42
N PRO A 322 25.70 -23.80 36.72
CA PRO A 322 26.74 -23.10 37.48
C PRO A 322 27.00 -21.64 37.09
N THR A 323 27.97 -21.03 37.79
CA THR A 323 28.60 -19.75 37.50
C THR A 323 29.85 -19.91 36.61
N ASP A 324 30.49 -18.77 36.29
CA ASP A 324 31.71 -18.53 35.49
C ASP A 324 31.40 -18.25 34.00
N GLU A 325 31.42 -16.99 33.53
CA GLU A 325 32.54 -16.02 33.36
C GLU A 325 33.43 -16.23 32.12
N LEU A 326 33.94 -15.11 31.58
CA LEU A 326 34.90 -14.96 30.47
C LEU A 326 34.51 -15.47 29.06
N SER A 327 34.24 -14.52 28.15
CA SER A 327 34.66 -14.61 26.74
C SER A 327 34.66 -13.22 26.04
N ASP A 328 35.26 -12.22 26.68
CA ASP A 328 35.25 -10.81 26.23
C ASP A 328 36.28 -10.51 25.10
N LEU A 329 36.27 -11.35 24.06
CA LEU A 329 37.13 -11.24 22.86
C LEU A 329 36.30 -11.42 21.57
N PRO A 330 35.51 -10.40 21.20
CA PRO A 330 35.69 -9.86 19.85
C PRO A 330 36.02 -8.35 19.81
N LEU A 331 35.69 -7.60 20.88
CA LEU A 331 35.58 -6.14 20.82
C LEU A 331 36.93 -5.42 20.65
N ARG A 332 38.00 -5.88 21.31
CA ARG A 332 39.31 -5.20 21.29
C ARG A 332 40.02 -5.15 19.93
N VAL A 333 39.61 -5.95 18.93
CA VAL A 333 40.21 -5.91 17.58
C VAL A 333 39.65 -4.73 16.75
N ALA A 334 38.42 -4.30 17.03
CA ALA A 334 37.75 -3.21 16.32
C ALA A 334 38.26 -1.81 16.72
N GLU A 335 38.85 -1.66 17.90
CA GLU A 335 39.31 -0.36 18.41
C GLU A 335 40.74 -0.04 17.93
N ILE A 336 41.65 -1.02 17.92
CA ILE A 336 43.04 -0.85 17.49
C ILE A 336 43.14 -0.37 16.04
N THR A 337 42.29 -0.89 15.15
CA THR A 337 42.22 -0.48 13.74
C THR A 337 41.63 0.92 13.54
N LYS A 338 40.87 1.43 14.52
CA LYS A 338 40.31 2.79 14.54
C LYS A 338 41.38 3.80 14.98
N GLU A 339 42.16 3.49 16.01
CA GLU A 339 43.20 4.38 16.52
C GLU A 339 44.38 4.54 15.55
N GLN A 340 44.82 3.45 14.89
CA GLN A 340 45.87 3.54 13.86
C GLN A 340 45.47 4.42 12.66
N ARG A 341 44.19 4.46 12.32
CA ARG A 341 43.66 5.31 11.23
C ARG A 341 43.70 6.80 11.61
N GLN A 342 43.26 7.13 12.83
CA GLN A 342 43.32 8.50 13.34
C GLN A 342 44.75 9.02 13.55
N ARG A 343 45.75 8.15 13.73
CA ARG A 343 47.16 8.58 13.76
C ARG A 343 47.66 9.04 12.39
N ARG A 344 47.36 8.31 11.31
CA ARG A 344 47.71 8.74 9.94
C ARG A 344 47.03 10.06 9.55
N GLU A 345 45.74 10.19 9.86
CA GLU A 345 44.97 11.42 9.59
C GLU A 345 45.53 12.65 10.34
N ARG A 346 46.24 12.45 11.47
CA ARG A 346 46.93 13.53 12.21
C ARG A 346 48.34 13.87 11.70
N GLU A 347 48.95 13.01 10.87
CA GLU A 347 50.25 13.31 10.24
C GLU A 347 50.07 14.12 8.93
N GLU A 348 49.03 13.84 8.14
CA GLU A 348 48.70 14.62 6.94
C GLU A 348 48.29 16.07 7.26
N HIS A 349 47.68 16.33 8.42
CA HIS A 349 47.31 17.68 8.87
C HIS A 349 48.47 18.52 9.44
N ARG A 350 49.73 18.14 9.21
CA ARG A 350 50.92 18.90 9.64
C ARG A 350 51.76 19.51 8.52
N THR A 351 51.43 19.27 7.25
CA THR A 351 52.28 19.67 6.10
C THR A 351 51.63 20.65 5.11
N THR A 352 50.39 21.09 5.34
CA THR A 352 49.65 22.02 4.45
C THR A 352 49.23 23.32 5.15
N GLY A 353 50.19 24.00 5.78
CA GLY A 353 49.99 25.37 6.23
C GLY A 353 50.07 26.39 5.08
N SER A 354 49.14 27.35 5.03
CA SER A 354 49.01 28.44 4.04
C SER A 354 48.71 28.01 2.60
N HIS A 355 47.51 28.37 2.10
CA HIS A 355 47.36 29.47 1.13
C HIS A 355 45.88 29.87 0.95
N SER A 356 45.60 30.87 0.11
CA SER A 356 44.37 31.68 0.11
C SER A 356 43.13 31.04 -0.53
N VAL A 357 41.96 31.39 0.00
CA VAL A 357 40.65 30.91 -0.44
C VAL A 357 40.19 31.56 -1.77
N THR A 358 40.29 30.83 -2.88
CA THR A 358 39.47 31.03 -4.11
C THR A 358 39.28 29.77 -4.97
N ASN A 359 40.25 28.85 -5.03
CA ASN A 359 40.24 27.72 -5.98
C ASN A 359 39.31 26.53 -5.64
N GLY A 360 38.78 26.46 -4.42
CA GLY A 360 38.28 25.23 -3.81
C GLY A 360 37.12 24.51 -4.51
N THR A 361 36.40 25.14 -5.45
CA THR A 361 35.37 24.46 -6.25
C THR A 361 35.96 23.62 -7.38
N CYS A 362 36.93 24.14 -8.12
CA CYS A 362 37.48 23.45 -9.30
C CYS A 362 38.36 22.25 -8.91
N GLU A 363 39.14 22.37 -7.83
CA GLU A 363 40.01 21.30 -7.35
C GLU A 363 39.20 20.12 -6.77
N ASN A 364 38.15 20.39 -5.98
CA ASN A 364 37.24 19.35 -5.50
C ASN A 364 36.47 18.66 -6.64
N GLN A 365 36.10 19.39 -7.69
CA GLN A 365 35.45 18.82 -8.87
C GLN A 365 36.42 17.90 -9.65
N ARG A 366 37.68 18.31 -9.86
CA ARG A 366 38.73 17.48 -10.47
C ARG A 366 39.05 16.22 -9.65
N MET A 367 39.19 16.36 -8.33
CA MET A 367 39.35 15.24 -7.40
C MET A 367 38.18 14.25 -7.49
N SER A 368 36.95 14.76 -7.64
CA SER A 368 35.75 13.93 -7.80
C SER A 368 35.74 13.19 -9.14
N VAL A 369 36.10 13.87 -10.24
CA VAL A 369 36.26 13.25 -11.58
C VAL A 369 37.23 12.08 -11.51
N CYS A 370 38.49 12.30 -11.11
CA CYS A 370 39.51 11.25 -11.12
C CYS A 370 39.17 10.06 -10.19
N ASN A 371 38.45 10.28 -9.08
CA ASN A 371 37.98 9.20 -8.21
C ASN A 371 36.85 8.34 -8.82
N ILE A 372 36.02 8.92 -9.69
CA ILE A 372 34.97 8.18 -10.42
C ILE A 372 35.59 7.47 -11.62
N GLU A 373 36.41 8.17 -12.43
CA GLU A 373 37.08 7.61 -13.61
C GLU A 373 37.96 6.41 -13.26
N SER A 374 38.80 6.51 -12.23
CA SER A 374 39.69 5.41 -11.79
C SER A 374 38.94 4.18 -11.27
N ARG A 375 37.71 4.37 -10.75
CA ARG A 375 36.85 3.28 -10.25
C ARG A 375 35.97 2.66 -11.33
N LEU A 376 35.59 3.41 -12.36
CA LEU A 376 34.79 2.93 -13.49
C LEU A 376 35.61 2.47 -14.70
N LYS A 377 36.86 2.91 -14.84
CA LYS A 377 37.67 2.83 -16.08
C LYS A 377 36.97 3.47 -17.29
N VAL A 378 36.22 4.54 -17.05
CA VAL A 378 35.50 5.34 -18.05
C VAL A 378 36.01 6.78 -17.95
N SER A 379 36.35 7.40 -19.07
CA SER A 379 36.69 8.83 -19.14
C SER A 379 35.42 9.67 -19.06
N LEU A 380 35.39 10.67 -18.18
CA LEU A 380 34.24 11.57 -18.00
C LEU A 380 34.48 12.90 -18.74
N PRO A 381 33.41 13.53 -19.27
CA PRO A 381 33.47 14.91 -19.76
C PRO A 381 33.98 15.88 -18.67
N SER A 382 34.63 16.96 -19.11
CA SER A 382 35.14 18.03 -18.22
C SER A 382 34.01 18.75 -17.46
N ASP A 383 32.80 18.80 -18.01
CA ASP A 383 31.59 19.16 -17.28
C ASP A 383 30.99 17.93 -16.60
N LEU A 384 31.44 17.68 -15.37
CA LEU A 384 30.89 16.65 -14.48
C LEU A 384 29.40 16.93 -14.14
N GLY A 385 28.96 18.19 -14.18
CA GLY A 385 27.55 18.54 -13.97
C GLY A 385 26.69 17.93 -15.06
N ALA A 386 26.95 18.28 -16.33
CA ALA A 386 26.28 17.69 -17.49
C ALA A 386 26.37 16.16 -17.49
N ALA A 387 27.57 15.60 -17.26
CA ALA A 387 27.81 14.15 -17.31
C ALA A 387 27.10 13.32 -16.22
N LEU A 388 26.59 13.95 -15.15
CA LEU A 388 25.81 13.28 -14.11
C LEU A 388 24.30 13.60 -14.16
N THR A 389 23.85 14.55 -14.98
CA THR A 389 22.43 14.98 -15.02
C THR A 389 21.43 13.86 -15.35
N ASP A 390 21.84 12.85 -16.11
CA ASP A 390 20.98 11.73 -16.52
C ASP A 390 20.97 10.55 -15.53
N GLY A 391 21.83 10.59 -14.50
CA GLY A 391 22.00 9.54 -13.51
C GLY A 391 22.60 8.22 -14.03
N VAL A 392 22.92 8.09 -15.31
CA VAL A 392 23.40 6.83 -15.93
C VAL A 392 24.75 6.43 -15.35
N VAL A 393 25.70 7.36 -15.32
CA VAL A 393 27.04 7.17 -14.73
C VAL A 393 26.95 6.77 -13.25
N LEU A 394 26.04 7.40 -12.49
CA LEU A 394 25.81 7.09 -11.08
C LEU A 394 25.27 5.66 -10.88
N CYS A 395 24.30 5.25 -11.69
CA CYS A 395 23.75 3.89 -11.67
C CYS A 395 24.81 2.83 -12.00
N HIS A 396 25.67 3.09 -12.99
CA HIS A 396 26.79 2.19 -13.30
C HIS A 396 27.82 2.14 -12.17
N LEU A 397 28.12 3.26 -11.52
CA LEU A 397 29.01 3.32 -10.34
C LEU A 397 28.47 2.48 -9.18
N ALA A 398 27.18 2.57 -8.84
CA ALA A 398 26.58 1.73 -7.81
C ALA A 398 26.64 0.24 -8.16
N ASN A 399 26.42 -0.12 -9.43
CA ASN A 399 26.56 -1.51 -9.91
C ASN A 399 28.02 -2.00 -9.99
N HIS A 400 29.01 -1.13 -10.10
CA HIS A 400 30.44 -1.48 -9.95
C HIS A 400 30.84 -1.67 -8.48
N VAL A 401 30.34 -0.83 -7.57
CA VAL A 401 30.59 -0.97 -6.12
C VAL A 401 29.97 -2.24 -5.56
N ARG A 402 28.76 -2.61 -6.02
CA ARG A 402 28.11 -3.88 -5.67
C ARG A 402 27.25 -4.36 -6.85
N PRO A 403 27.60 -5.46 -7.54
CA PRO A 403 26.84 -5.96 -8.69
C PRO A 403 25.34 -6.15 -8.42
N ARG A 404 24.52 -5.74 -9.40
CA ARG A 404 23.04 -5.84 -9.40
C ARG A 404 22.34 -5.02 -8.30
N SER A 405 22.98 -3.99 -7.74
CA SER A 405 22.34 -3.09 -6.75
C SER A 405 21.31 -2.16 -7.37
N VAL A 406 21.57 -1.66 -8.59
CA VAL A 406 20.60 -0.96 -9.44
C VAL A 406 20.02 -1.97 -10.43
N PRO A 407 18.71 -2.27 -10.38
CA PRO A 407 18.10 -3.34 -11.19
C PRO A 407 17.80 -2.91 -12.63
N SER A 408 17.63 -1.61 -12.90
CA SER A 408 17.38 -1.06 -14.23
C SER A 408 17.98 0.34 -14.36
N ILE A 409 18.49 0.65 -15.54
CA ILE A 409 19.09 1.93 -15.90
C ILE A 409 18.50 2.34 -17.26
N HIS A 410 17.88 3.51 -17.33
CA HIS A 410 17.45 4.08 -18.61
C HIS A 410 18.69 4.71 -19.24
N VAL A 411 19.10 4.25 -20.42
CA VAL A 411 20.31 4.74 -21.13
C VAL A 411 19.85 5.42 -22.43
N PRO A 412 20.50 6.52 -22.87
CA PRO A 412 20.17 7.12 -24.17
C PRO A 412 20.38 6.11 -25.31
N SER A 413 19.59 6.22 -26.38
CA SER A 413 19.69 5.36 -27.55
C SER A 413 19.97 6.20 -28.82
N PRO A 414 20.45 5.60 -29.93
CA PRO A 414 20.62 6.33 -31.18
C PRO A 414 19.34 6.97 -31.73
N ALA A 415 18.17 6.45 -31.36
CA ALA A 415 16.86 7.01 -31.71
C ALA A 415 16.35 8.05 -30.69
N VAL A 416 16.80 7.98 -29.44
CA VAL A 416 16.43 8.89 -28.34
C VAL A 416 17.71 9.34 -27.63
N PRO A 417 18.47 10.31 -28.21
CA PRO A 417 19.83 10.65 -27.78
C PRO A 417 19.90 11.50 -26.50
N LYS A 418 18.75 11.91 -25.95
CA LYS A 418 18.63 12.54 -24.64
C LYS A 418 17.49 11.88 -23.87
N LEU A 419 17.74 11.55 -22.61
CA LEU A 419 16.71 11.03 -21.71
C LEU A 419 15.77 12.17 -21.29
N THR A 420 14.50 11.83 -21.06
CA THR A 420 13.51 12.74 -20.45
C THR A 420 13.91 13.04 -19.00
N MET A 421 13.56 14.20 -18.47
CA MET A 421 13.83 14.53 -17.05
C MET A 421 13.16 13.51 -16.09
N ALA A 422 12.09 12.84 -16.51
CA ALA A 422 11.49 11.69 -15.84
C ALA A 422 12.45 10.48 -15.78
N LYS A 423 12.99 10.03 -16.93
CA LYS A 423 13.98 8.93 -16.99
C LYS A 423 15.25 9.28 -16.20
N CYS A 424 15.74 10.52 -16.31
CA CYS A 424 16.89 11.02 -15.53
C CYS A 424 16.62 10.95 -14.02
N ARG A 425 15.48 11.47 -13.56
CA ARG A 425 15.07 11.38 -12.15
C ARG A 425 14.98 9.92 -11.68
N ARG A 426 14.38 9.04 -12.48
CA ARG A 426 14.21 7.61 -12.14
C ARG A 426 15.55 6.87 -12.04
N ASN A 427 16.56 7.25 -12.83
CA ASN A 427 17.93 6.80 -12.64
C ASN A 427 18.51 7.30 -11.29
N VAL A 428 18.36 8.58 -10.97
CA VAL A 428 18.83 9.14 -9.67
C VAL A 428 18.12 8.48 -8.48
N GLU A 429 16.82 8.23 -8.56
CA GLU A 429 16.06 7.50 -7.53
C GLU A 429 16.54 6.05 -7.37
N ASN A 430 16.76 5.33 -8.48
CA ASN A 430 17.35 3.99 -8.48
C ASN A 430 18.76 3.97 -7.86
N PHE A 431 19.59 4.97 -8.15
CA PHE A 431 20.91 5.14 -7.56
C PHE A 431 20.86 5.39 -6.05
N LEU A 432 19.98 6.30 -5.58
CA LEU A 432 19.80 6.60 -4.16
C LEU A 432 19.21 5.42 -3.37
N GLU A 433 18.39 4.59 -4.01
CA GLU A 433 17.91 3.31 -3.49
C GLU A 433 19.04 2.27 -3.39
N ALA A 434 19.87 2.14 -4.43
CA ALA A 434 21.04 1.26 -4.39
C ALA A 434 22.05 1.69 -3.32
N CYS A 435 22.32 2.99 -3.16
CA CYS A 435 23.19 3.50 -2.10
C CYS A 435 22.69 3.13 -0.70
N ARG A 436 21.37 3.23 -0.46
CA ARG A 436 20.75 2.80 0.80
C ARG A 436 20.91 1.28 1.02
N ARG A 437 20.77 0.45 -0.01
CA ARG A 437 21.02 -1.01 0.04
C ARG A 437 22.49 -1.40 0.20
N ILE A 438 23.42 -0.54 -0.21
CA ILE A 438 24.87 -0.68 -0.01
C ILE A 438 25.29 -0.25 1.41
N GLY A 439 24.43 0.47 2.14
CA GLY A 439 24.70 0.96 3.49
C GLY A 439 25.37 2.33 3.55
N VAL A 440 25.28 3.12 2.47
CA VAL A 440 25.81 4.49 2.45
C VAL A 440 24.96 5.38 3.38
N PRO A 441 25.55 6.02 4.40
CA PRO A 441 24.79 6.85 5.34
C PRO A 441 24.29 8.13 4.68
N GLN A 442 23.02 8.47 4.90
CA GLN A 442 22.47 9.76 4.48
C GLN A 442 22.96 10.88 5.42
N VAL A 443 23.98 11.61 4.98
CA VAL A 443 24.26 12.94 5.52
C VAL A 443 23.11 13.85 5.08
N ARG A 444 22.27 14.27 6.04
CA ARG A 444 21.30 15.36 5.77
C ARG A 444 22.10 16.65 5.57
N PRO A 445 21.79 17.47 4.55
CA PRO A 445 22.38 18.79 4.46
C PRO A 445 21.95 19.61 5.70
N SER A 446 22.93 20.22 6.38
CA SER A 446 22.65 21.28 7.34
C SER A 446 22.19 22.51 6.55
N HIS A 447 20.98 22.99 6.85
CA HIS A 447 20.47 24.27 6.38
C HIS A 447 21.13 25.44 7.12
#